data_AF-A0A3C1XD17-F1
#
_entry.id   AF-A0A3C1XD17-F1
#
_cell.length_a   1.000
_cell.length_b   1.000
_cell.length_c   1.000
_cell.angle_alpha   90.00
_cell.angle_beta   90.00
_cell.angle_gamma   90.00
#
_symmetry.space_group_name_H-M   'P 1'
#
loop_
_entity.id
_entity.type
_entity.pdbx_description
1 polymer ?
#
loop_
_entity_poly.entity_id
_entity_poly.type
_entity_poly.pdbx_seq_one_letter_code
_entity_poly.pdbx_strand_id
1 'polypeptide(L)'
;METPLIIVFSVISILALIPTVIFYTKSHRLKDLRTLRLGRLTIGFLASLFVLFNGIMGIIFAANYNYHREVIVVILIIELALFLIPAFMISFVVPIGIVILTVKMWRRESHSLANLILPAIMLVFFLVDWIYIRVSSLSEGWLWLQLLSYIYPILAFYLLWQFIVFFFSSWTYGRRFRKKFAKYHVILGSGLINGQHVSPLLANRIRAGLALASPETILVFSGGQGKDEQLSEALAMQKYAIEQLGFPEERTMVEDQSRTTFENLKFSSVLI
;
A
#
# COMPACT_ATOMS: atom_id res chain seq x y z
N MET A 1 -2.98 -9.74 -46.52
CA MET A 1 -3.05 -10.71 -45.40
C MET A 1 -3.49 -10.04 -44.08
N GLU A 2 -4.18 -8.90 -44.15
CA GLU A 2 -4.34 -7.96 -43.00
C GLU A 2 -5.73 -8.05 -42.34
N THR A 3 -6.76 -8.44 -43.09
CA THR A 3 -8.14 -8.61 -42.61
C THR A 3 -8.27 -9.60 -41.43
N PRO A 4 -7.56 -10.74 -41.40
CA PRO A 4 -7.66 -11.68 -40.27
C PRO A 4 -7.16 -11.09 -38.95
N LEU A 5 -6.09 -10.28 -38.97
CA LEU A 5 -5.54 -9.66 -37.76
C LEU A 5 -6.47 -8.59 -37.19
N ILE A 6 -7.06 -7.76 -38.05
CA ILE A 6 -8.05 -6.75 -37.64
C ILE A 6 -9.25 -7.42 -36.96
N ILE A 7 -9.74 -8.52 -37.51
CA ILE A 7 -10.85 -9.29 -36.93
C ILE A 7 -10.46 -9.83 -35.56
N VAL A 8 -9.28 -10.45 -35.43
CA VAL A 8 -8.79 -10.99 -34.15
C VAL A 8 -8.70 -9.89 -33.08
N PHE A 9 -8.05 -8.77 -33.37
CA PHE A 9 -7.90 -7.69 -32.40
C PHE A 9 -9.23 -7.00 -32.06
N SER A 10 -10.17 -6.94 -33.00
CA SER A 10 -11.54 -6.46 -32.78
C SER A 10 -12.30 -7.37 -31.82
N VAL A 11 -12.22 -8.69 -32.00
CA VAL A 11 -12.82 -9.66 -31.07
C VAL A 11 -12.20 -9.53 -29.68
N ILE A 12 -10.88 -9.46 -29.57
CA ILE A 12 -10.18 -9.26 -28.29
C ILE A 12 -10.65 -7.97 -27.60
N SER A 13 -10.73 -6.87 -28.34
CA SER A 13 -11.16 -5.56 -27.80
C SER A 13 -12.60 -5.61 -27.28
N ILE A 14 -13.52 -6.23 -28.04
CA ILE A 14 -14.92 -6.38 -27.63
C ILE A 14 -15.02 -7.24 -26.36
N LEU A 15 -14.29 -8.36 -26.32
CA LEU A 15 -14.25 -9.25 -25.16
C LEU A 15 -13.64 -8.58 -23.92
N ALA A 16 -12.72 -7.63 -24.08
CA ALA A 16 -12.10 -6.88 -23.00
C ALA A 16 -12.94 -5.68 -22.51
N LEU A 17 -13.82 -5.14 -23.36
CA LEU A 17 -14.67 -4.00 -23.02
C LEU A 17 -15.66 -4.35 -21.89
N ILE A 18 -16.33 -5.50 -21.99
CA ILE A 18 -17.31 -5.97 -21.01
C ILE A 18 -16.70 -6.08 -19.59
N PRO A 19 -15.60 -6.83 -19.35
CA PRO A 19 -14.99 -6.91 -18.03
C PRO A 19 -14.45 -5.56 -17.57
N THR A 20 -13.97 -4.68 -18.45
CA THR A 20 -13.53 -3.32 -18.09
C THR A 20 -14.67 -2.53 -17.44
N VAL A 21 -15.85 -2.51 -18.06
CA VAL A 21 -17.03 -1.84 -17.50
C VAL A 21 -17.48 -2.51 -16.20
N ILE A 22 -17.49 -3.85 -16.12
CA ILE A 22 -17.90 -4.59 -14.92
C ILE A 22 -16.96 -4.30 -13.74
N PHE A 23 -15.65 -4.40 -13.93
CA PHE A 23 -14.67 -4.14 -12.87
C PHE A 23 -14.68 -2.69 -12.43
N TYR A 24 -14.79 -1.76 -13.38
CA TYR A 24 -14.93 -0.33 -13.08
C TYR A 24 -16.17 -0.06 -12.23
N THR A 25 -17.34 -0.52 -12.66
CA THR A 25 -18.61 -0.27 -11.96
C THR A 25 -18.64 -0.94 -10.59
N LYS A 26 -18.22 -2.21 -10.48
CA LYS A 26 -18.13 -2.91 -9.18
C LYS A 26 -17.16 -2.21 -8.24
N SER A 27 -16.00 -1.76 -8.73
CA SER A 27 -15.01 -1.04 -7.93
C SER A 27 -15.60 0.25 -7.35
N HIS A 28 -16.36 1.02 -8.13
CA HIS A 28 -16.94 2.30 -7.68
C HIS A 28 -18.18 2.13 -6.79
N ARG A 29 -18.90 1.02 -6.89
CA ARG A 29 -20.10 0.72 -6.08
C ARG A 29 -19.78 0.00 -4.75
N LEU A 30 -18.51 -0.23 -4.44
CA LEU A 30 -18.11 -0.82 -3.16
C LEU A 30 -18.49 0.13 -2.01
N LYS A 31 -19.38 -0.34 -1.12
CA LYS A 31 -19.77 0.39 0.10
C LYS A 31 -18.59 0.54 1.07
N ASP A 32 -17.81 -0.53 1.22
CA ASP A 32 -16.61 -0.53 2.06
C ASP A 32 -15.35 -0.69 1.21
N LEU A 33 -14.52 0.36 1.22
CA LEU A 33 -13.26 0.44 0.50
C LEU A 33 -12.10 -0.25 1.26
N ARG A 34 -12.31 -0.64 2.53
CA ARG A 34 -11.26 -1.22 3.40
C ARG A 34 -11.05 -2.73 3.19
N THR A 35 -11.34 -3.23 1.99
CA THR A 35 -11.33 -4.66 1.69
C THR A 35 -10.39 -5.00 0.55
N LEU A 36 -9.75 -6.17 0.60
CA LEU A 36 -8.93 -6.69 -0.51
C LEU A 36 -9.75 -6.96 -1.80
N ARG A 37 -11.08 -6.89 -1.73
CA ARG A 37 -11.95 -6.89 -2.92
C ARG A 37 -11.69 -5.66 -3.79
N LEU A 38 -11.43 -4.49 -3.19
CA LEU A 38 -11.11 -3.27 -3.92
C LEU A 38 -9.85 -3.45 -4.76
N GLY A 39 -8.79 -4.03 -4.18
CA GLY A 39 -7.55 -4.35 -4.88
C GLY A 39 -7.77 -5.29 -6.07
N ARG A 40 -8.47 -6.41 -5.86
CA ARG A 40 -8.79 -7.37 -6.93
C ARG A 40 -9.59 -6.75 -8.08
N LEU A 41 -10.61 -5.93 -7.77
CA LEU A 41 -11.41 -5.25 -8.78
C LEU A 41 -10.60 -4.20 -9.54
N THR A 42 -9.68 -3.51 -8.85
CA THR A 42 -8.77 -2.54 -9.48
C THR A 42 -7.80 -3.23 -10.43
N ILE A 43 -7.19 -4.34 -10.01
CA ILE A 43 -6.32 -5.14 -10.86
C ILE A 43 -7.09 -5.66 -12.07
N GLY A 44 -8.29 -6.21 -11.86
CA GLY A 44 -9.17 -6.67 -12.94
C GLY A 44 -9.47 -5.56 -13.94
N PHE A 45 -9.80 -4.35 -13.46
CA PHE A 45 -10.03 -3.19 -14.31
C PHE A 45 -8.77 -2.79 -15.10
N LEU A 46 -7.61 -2.71 -14.46
CA LEU A 46 -6.36 -2.33 -15.13
C LEU A 46 -5.91 -3.38 -16.15
N ALA A 47 -6.05 -4.66 -15.83
CA ALA A 47 -5.74 -5.76 -16.73
C ALA A 47 -6.66 -5.78 -17.96
N SER A 48 -7.97 -5.63 -17.76
CA SER A 48 -8.92 -5.58 -18.88
C SER A 48 -8.74 -4.31 -19.71
N LEU A 49 -8.42 -3.18 -19.09
CA LEU A 49 -8.10 -1.93 -19.78
C LEU A 49 -6.80 -2.06 -20.60
N PHE A 50 -5.79 -2.75 -20.07
CA PHE A 50 -4.55 -3.05 -20.80
C PHE A 50 -4.83 -3.91 -22.03
N VAL A 51 -5.63 -4.98 -21.90
CA VAL A 51 -6.02 -5.83 -23.05
C VAL A 51 -6.83 -5.02 -24.07
N LEU A 52 -7.77 -4.20 -23.62
CA LEU A 52 -8.56 -3.33 -24.50
C LEU A 52 -7.68 -2.34 -25.28
N PHE A 53 -6.74 -1.70 -24.58
CA PHE A 53 -5.77 -0.78 -25.20
C PHE A 53 -4.93 -1.48 -26.25
N ASN A 54 -4.33 -2.63 -25.93
CA ASN A 54 -3.52 -3.41 -26.87
C ASN A 54 -4.34 -3.94 -28.05
N GLY A 55 -5.60 -4.32 -27.82
CA GLY A 55 -6.52 -4.70 -28.89
C GLY A 55 -6.76 -3.54 -29.87
N ILE A 56 -7.07 -2.34 -29.36
CA ILE A 56 -7.27 -1.15 -30.21
C ILE A 56 -5.99 -0.80 -30.96
N MET A 57 -4.83 -0.82 -30.28
CA MET A 57 -3.53 -0.59 -30.93
C MET A 57 -3.23 -1.63 -32.01
N GLY A 58 -3.57 -2.89 -31.78
CA GLY A 58 -3.43 -3.98 -32.76
C GLY A 58 -4.30 -3.77 -33.99
N ILE A 59 -5.53 -3.25 -33.85
CA ILE A 59 -6.39 -2.87 -34.99
C ILE A 59 -5.76 -1.75 -35.81
N ILE A 60 -5.34 -0.67 -35.13
CA ILE A 60 -4.71 0.50 -35.78
C ILE A 60 -3.46 0.05 -36.55
N PHE A 61 -2.67 -0.82 -35.94
CA PHE A 61 -1.48 -1.38 -36.55
C PHE A 61 -1.79 -2.25 -37.78
N ALA A 62 -2.71 -3.21 -37.65
CA ALA A 62 -3.08 -4.10 -38.74
C ALA A 62 -3.72 -3.36 -39.92
N ALA A 63 -4.36 -2.22 -39.69
CA ALA A 63 -4.92 -1.36 -40.73
C ALA A 63 -3.90 -0.45 -41.44
N ASN A 64 -2.72 -0.22 -40.85
CA ASN A 64 -1.72 0.75 -41.35
C ASN A 64 -0.30 0.18 -41.44
N TYR A 65 -0.17 -1.14 -41.67
CA TYR A 65 1.08 -1.90 -41.55
C TYR A 65 2.25 -1.31 -42.38
N ASN A 66 1.98 -0.79 -43.58
CA ASN A 66 3.01 -0.30 -44.50
C ASN A 66 3.47 1.16 -44.23
N TYR A 67 2.79 1.94 -43.40
CA TYR A 67 3.02 3.39 -43.32
C TYR A 67 3.83 3.88 -42.11
N HIS A 68 4.04 3.06 -41.07
CA HIS A 68 4.57 3.59 -39.80
C HIS A 68 5.52 2.64 -39.03
N ARG A 69 6.61 2.17 -39.65
CA ARG A 69 7.66 1.36 -38.96
C ARG A 69 8.15 2.03 -37.67
N GLU A 70 8.35 3.34 -37.68
CA GLU A 70 8.81 4.11 -36.52
C GLU A 70 7.80 4.06 -35.36
N VAL A 71 6.49 4.09 -35.65
CA VAL A 71 5.44 4.04 -34.61
C VAL A 71 5.41 2.67 -33.94
N ILE A 72 5.63 1.59 -34.69
CA ILE A 72 5.73 0.22 -34.14
C ILE A 72 6.88 0.14 -33.15
N VAL A 73 8.05 0.66 -33.52
CA VAL A 73 9.24 0.64 -32.66
C VAL A 73 8.97 1.42 -31.39
N VAL A 74 8.31 2.58 -31.46
CA VAL A 74 7.92 3.35 -30.26
C VAL A 74 6.97 2.57 -29.36
N ILE A 75 5.95 1.90 -29.91
CA ILE A 75 5.01 1.08 -29.12
C ILE A 75 5.73 -0.07 -28.43
N LEU A 76 6.60 -0.80 -29.15
CA LEU A 76 7.38 -1.90 -28.59
C LEU A 76 8.33 -1.41 -27.49
N ILE A 77 8.92 -0.21 -27.64
CA ILE A 77 9.73 0.42 -26.58
C ILE A 77 8.86 0.73 -25.36
N ILE A 78 7.65 1.28 -25.55
CA ILE A 78 6.71 1.57 -24.45
C ILE A 78 6.30 0.27 -23.74
N GLU A 79 5.96 -0.79 -24.47
CA GLU A 79 5.63 -2.09 -23.89
C GLU A 79 6.80 -2.67 -23.12
N LEU A 80 8.00 -2.67 -23.71
CA LEU A 80 9.21 -3.12 -23.04
C LEU A 80 9.46 -2.31 -21.76
N ALA A 81 9.30 -0.98 -21.79
CA ALA A 81 9.43 -0.14 -20.62
C ALA A 81 8.37 -0.46 -19.55
N LEU A 82 7.12 -0.74 -19.94
CA LEU A 82 6.05 -1.14 -19.03
C LEU A 82 6.35 -2.46 -18.28
N PHE A 83 7.13 -3.36 -18.89
CA PHE A 83 7.59 -4.59 -18.23
C PHE A 83 8.88 -4.38 -17.41
N LEU A 84 9.85 -3.64 -17.95
CA LEU A 84 11.16 -3.44 -17.32
C LEU A 84 11.09 -2.52 -16.10
N ILE A 85 10.27 -1.47 -16.12
CA ILE A 85 10.18 -0.51 -15.01
C ILE A 85 9.71 -1.20 -13.72
N PRO A 86 8.59 -1.96 -13.68
CA PRO A 86 8.20 -2.68 -12.47
C PRO A 86 9.25 -3.69 -12.01
N ALA A 87 9.88 -4.40 -12.94
CA ALA A 87 10.95 -5.35 -12.62
C ALA A 87 12.14 -4.64 -11.95
N PHE A 88 12.56 -3.49 -12.48
CA PHE A 88 13.61 -2.66 -11.89
C PHE A 88 13.21 -2.12 -10.51
N MET A 89 11.97 -1.65 -10.36
CA MET A 89 11.46 -1.14 -9.08
C MET A 89 11.48 -2.21 -7.99
N ILE A 90 11.02 -3.43 -8.30
CA ILE A 90 10.99 -4.54 -7.35
C ILE A 90 12.41 -5.04 -7.03
N SER A 91 13.28 -5.13 -8.04
CA SER A 91 14.61 -5.73 -7.88
C SER A 91 15.63 -4.81 -7.20
N PHE A 92 15.51 -3.49 -7.39
CA PHE A 92 16.49 -2.52 -6.90
C PHE A 92 15.89 -1.49 -5.96
N VAL A 93 14.84 -0.79 -6.39
CA VAL A 93 14.31 0.35 -5.64
C VAL A 93 13.67 -0.07 -4.32
N VAL A 94 12.91 -1.17 -4.30
CA VAL A 94 12.29 -1.68 -3.07
C VAL A 94 13.34 -2.15 -2.05
N PRO A 95 14.33 -3.00 -2.37
CA PRO A 95 15.38 -3.38 -1.43
C PRO A 95 16.17 -2.19 -0.87
N ILE A 96 16.59 -1.27 -1.74
CA ILE A 96 17.30 -0.05 -1.32
C ILE A 96 16.40 0.79 -0.41
N GLY A 97 15.12 0.94 -0.77
CA GLY A 97 14.13 1.64 0.03
C GLY A 97 13.95 1.02 1.43
N ILE A 98 13.89 -0.30 1.53
CA ILE A 98 13.82 -1.01 2.82
C ILE A 98 15.03 -0.68 3.69
N VAL A 99 16.25 -0.69 3.11
CA VAL A 99 17.48 -0.34 3.85
C VAL A 99 17.42 1.12 4.33
N ILE A 100 17.07 2.06 3.45
CA ILE A 100 16.95 3.49 3.80
C ILE A 100 15.91 3.70 4.91
N LEU A 101 14.75 3.06 4.81
CA LEU A 101 13.69 3.15 5.81
C LEU A 101 14.12 2.56 7.15
N THR A 102 14.81 1.42 7.13
CA THR A 102 15.38 0.79 8.33
C THR A 102 16.34 1.74 9.03
N VAL A 103 17.28 2.33 8.29
CA VAL A 103 18.25 3.30 8.85
C VAL A 103 17.54 4.53 9.42
N LYS A 104 16.50 5.03 8.73
CA LYS A 104 15.72 6.18 9.20
C LYS A 104 14.97 5.87 10.49
N MET A 105 14.34 4.70 10.59
CA MET A 105 13.63 4.25 11.79
C MET A 105 14.60 4.07 12.95
N TRP A 106 15.75 3.42 12.71
CA TRP A 106 16.80 3.26 13.72
C TRP A 106 17.28 4.60 14.30
N ARG A 107 17.39 5.65 13.47
CA ARG A 107 17.84 6.98 13.93
C ARG A 107 16.77 7.82 14.64
N ARG A 108 15.48 7.58 14.37
CA ARG A 108 14.38 8.48 14.79
C ARG A 108 13.42 7.86 15.79
N GLU A 109 13.44 6.55 15.94
CA GLU A 109 12.54 5.78 16.78
C GLU A 109 13.34 4.90 17.75
N SER A 110 12.65 4.09 18.57
CA SER A 110 13.32 3.20 19.51
C SER A 110 14.10 2.08 18.79
N HIS A 111 15.22 1.66 19.39
CA HIS A 111 16.03 0.53 18.89
C HIS A 111 15.36 -0.82 19.24
N SER A 112 14.18 -1.07 18.69
CA SER A 112 13.43 -2.31 18.89
C SER A 112 13.64 -3.30 17.76
N LEU A 113 13.55 -4.61 18.06
CA LEU A 113 13.58 -5.68 17.06
C LEU A 113 12.46 -5.55 16.03
N ALA A 114 11.32 -4.96 16.42
CA ALA A 114 10.20 -4.72 15.52
C ALA A 114 10.62 -3.83 14.32
N ASN A 115 11.53 -2.88 14.53
CA ASN A 115 12.02 -1.99 13.48
C ASN A 115 12.97 -2.69 12.49
N LEU A 116 13.39 -3.92 12.77
CA LEU A 116 14.22 -4.75 11.90
C LEU A 116 13.44 -5.84 11.15
N ILE A 117 12.11 -5.90 11.28
CA ILE A 117 11.29 -6.94 10.64
C ILE A 117 11.40 -6.88 9.11
N LEU A 118 11.26 -5.70 8.51
CA LEU A 118 11.31 -5.54 7.05
C LEU A 118 12.66 -5.98 6.44
N PRO A 119 13.83 -5.52 6.92
CA PRO A 119 15.11 -5.98 6.39
C PRO A 119 15.36 -7.47 6.72
N ALA A 120 14.89 -7.97 7.87
CA ALA A 120 15.01 -9.40 8.19
C ALA A 120 14.21 -10.26 7.19
N ILE A 121 12.96 -9.89 6.88
CA ILE A 121 12.15 -10.58 5.86
C ILE A 121 12.86 -10.55 4.50
N MET A 122 13.39 -9.40 4.10
CA MET A 122 14.15 -9.27 2.84
C MET A 122 15.34 -10.24 2.80
N LEU A 123 16.14 -10.32 3.87
CA LEU A 123 17.28 -11.24 3.96
C LEU A 123 16.85 -12.71 3.93
N VAL A 124 15.72 -13.05 4.59
CA VAL A 124 15.16 -14.40 4.54
C VAL A 124 14.74 -14.75 3.11
N PHE A 125 14.10 -13.84 2.37
CA PHE A 125 13.77 -14.08 0.96
C PHE A 125 15.02 -14.35 0.13
N PHE A 126 16.07 -13.54 0.26
CA PHE A 126 17.33 -13.77 -0.45
C PHE A 126 18.01 -15.09 -0.07
N LEU A 127 17.97 -15.46 1.20
CA LEU A 127 18.50 -16.74 1.66
C LEU A 127 17.72 -17.91 1.06
N VAL A 128 16.39 -17.84 1.04
CA VAL A 128 15.53 -18.88 0.47
C VAL A 128 15.72 -18.98 -1.05
N ASP A 129 15.82 -17.85 -1.77
CA ASP A 129 16.15 -17.83 -3.20
C ASP A 129 17.49 -18.50 -3.49
N TRP A 130 18.50 -18.19 -2.68
CA TRP A 130 19.83 -18.79 -2.81
C TRP A 130 19.80 -20.31 -2.56
N ILE A 131 19.08 -20.77 -1.52
CA ILE A 131 18.89 -22.20 -1.24
C ILE A 131 18.14 -22.87 -2.40
N TYR A 132 17.07 -22.25 -2.91
CA TYR A 132 16.29 -22.77 -4.03
C TYR A 132 17.15 -23.04 -5.28
N ILE A 133 18.03 -22.11 -5.65
CA ILE A 133 18.96 -22.27 -6.79
C ILE A 133 19.93 -23.44 -6.56
N ARG A 134 20.38 -23.65 -5.31
CA ARG A 134 21.27 -24.77 -4.97
C ARG A 134 20.54 -26.11 -4.96
N VAL A 135 19.32 -26.15 -4.45
CA VAL A 135 18.52 -27.38 -4.37
C VAL A 135 18.07 -27.83 -5.76
N SER A 136 17.67 -26.89 -6.62
CA SER A 136 17.26 -27.17 -8.01
C SER A 136 18.39 -27.69 -8.90
N SER A 137 19.66 -27.55 -8.49
CA SER A 137 20.84 -28.06 -9.20
C SER A 137 21.42 -29.35 -8.63
N LEU A 138 20.75 -29.97 -7.63
CA LEU A 138 21.17 -31.26 -7.07
C LEU A 138 21.03 -32.41 -8.08
N SER A 139 21.75 -33.51 -7.87
CA SER A 139 21.62 -34.73 -8.66
C SER A 139 20.33 -35.51 -8.38
N GLU A 140 19.96 -36.43 -9.27
CA GLU A 140 18.72 -37.24 -9.20
C GLU A 140 18.55 -38.02 -7.88
N GLY A 141 19.64 -38.32 -7.16
CA GLY A 141 19.58 -38.98 -5.84
C GLY A 141 18.85 -38.17 -4.76
N TRP A 142 18.63 -36.87 -4.99
CA TRP A 142 17.92 -35.96 -4.08
C TRP A 142 16.55 -35.52 -4.65
N LEU A 143 15.90 -36.37 -5.45
CA LEU A 143 14.64 -36.06 -6.12
C LEU A 143 13.56 -35.47 -5.19
N TRP A 144 13.46 -35.94 -3.95
CA TRP A 144 12.48 -35.43 -2.98
C TRP A 144 12.73 -33.95 -2.60
N LEU A 145 13.98 -33.51 -2.52
CA LEU A 145 14.34 -32.09 -2.29
C LEU A 145 14.01 -31.24 -3.52
N GLN A 146 14.26 -31.76 -4.72
CA GLN A 146 13.88 -31.09 -5.96
C GLN A 146 12.35 -30.94 -6.07
N LEU A 147 11.59 -31.98 -5.72
CA LEU A 147 10.13 -31.93 -5.70
C LEU A 147 9.61 -30.88 -4.70
N LEU A 148 10.21 -30.81 -3.50
CA LEU A 148 9.88 -29.80 -2.51
C LEU A 148 10.21 -28.38 -2.99
N SER A 149 11.25 -28.22 -3.82
CA SER A 149 11.65 -26.91 -4.36
C SER A 149 10.57 -26.26 -5.24
N TYR A 150 9.65 -27.04 -5.84
CA TYR A 150 8.51 -26.50 -6.59
C TYR A 150 7.46 -25.81 -5.72
N ILE A 151 7.42 -26.09 -4.41
CA ILE A 151 6.52 -25.40 -3.48
C ILE A 151 6.90 -23.93 -3.34
N TYR A 152 8.21 -23.64 -3.33
CA TYR A 152 8.72 -22.29 -3.16
C TYR A 152 8.19 -21.29 -4.22
N PRO A 153 8.34 -21.52 -5.54
CA PRO A 153 7.84 -20.58 -6.55
C PRO A 153 6.31 -20.43 -6.50
N ILE A 154 5.57 -21.49 -6.14
CA ILE A 154 4.12 -21.41 -5.97
C ILE A 154 3.74 -20.50 -4.80
N LEU A 155 4.40 -20.66 -3.65
CA LEU A 155 4.19 -19.80 -2.48
C LEU A 155 4.66 -18.37 -2.73
N ALA A 156 5.82 -18.19 -3.37
CA ALA A 156 6.34 -16.88 -3.74
C ALA A 156 5.37 -16.14 -4.67
N PHE A 157 4.83 -16.83 -5.68
CA PHE A 157 3.80 -16.28 -6.57
C PHE A 157 2.51 -15.92 -5.82
N TYR A 158 2.05 -16.79 -4.91
CA TYR A 158 0.88 -16.50 -4.08
C TYR A 158 1.09 -15.26 -3.19
N LEU A 159 2.24 -15.15 -2.52
CA LEU A 159 2.57 -14.01 -1.67
C LEU A 159 2.70 -12.73 -2.49
N LEU A 160 3.36 -12.79 -3.65
CA LEU A 160 3.46 -11.67 -4.58
C LEU A 160 2.06 -11.23 -5.03
N TRP A 161 1.18 -12.17 -5.37
CA TRP A 161 -0.20 -11.88 -5.72
C TRP A 161 -0.96 -11.18 -4.58
N GLN A 162 -0.85 -11.67 -3.33
CA GLN A 162 -1.46 -11.01 -2.17
C GLN A 162 -0.90 -9.60 -1.97
N PHE A 163 0.41 -9.41 -2.13
CA PHE A 163 1.05 -8.10 -2.04
C PHE A 163 0.53 -7.15 -3.12
N ILE A 164 0.42 -7.58 -4.37
CA ILE A 164 -0.12 -6.77 -5.47
C ILE A 164 -1.59 -6.38 -5.18
N VAL A 165 -2.41 -7.33 -4.72
CA VAL A 165 -3.80 -7.06 -4.31
C VAL A 165 -3.85 -6.02 -3.19
N PHE A 166 -3.02 -6.18 -2.15
CA PHE A 166 -2.94 -5.24 -1.04
C PHE A 166 -2.46 -3.86 -1.50
N PHE A 167 -1.44 -3.79 -2.36
CA PHE A 167 -0.90 -2.54 -2.91
C PHE A 167 -1.98 -1.76 -3.67
N PHE A 168 -2.66 -2.39 -4.63
CA PHE A 168 -3.72 -1.73 -5.39
C PHE A 168 -4.93 -1.37 -4.53
N SER A 169 -5.25 -2.19 -3.51
CA SER A 169 -6.28 -1.85 -2.53
C SER A 169 -5.91 -0.58 -1.76
N SER A 170 -4.68 -0.50 -1.25
CA SER A 170 -4.19 0.64 -0.47
C SER A 170 -4.06 1.90 -1.32
N TRP A 171 -3.54 1.78 -2.54
CA TRP A 171 -3.40 2.88 -3.50
C TRP A 171 -4.76 3.49 -3.88
N THR A 172 -5.72 2.65 -4.24
CA THR A 172 -7.06 3.13 -4.62
C THR A 172 -7.86 3.64 -3.43
N TYR A 173 -7.73 2.99 -2.28
CA TYR A 173 -8.28 3.50 -1.03
C TYR A 173 -7.74 4.90 -0.74
N GLY A 174 -6.41 5.09 -0.74
CA GLY A 174 -5.78 6.39 -0.47
C GLY A 174 -6.21 7.50 -1.44
N ARG A 175 -6.40 7.18 -2.72
CA ARG A 175 -6.90 8.14 -3.72
C ARG A 175 -8.39 8.46 -3.60
N ARG A 176 -9.21 7.49 -3.23
CA ARG A 176 -10.68 7.65 -3.11
C ARG A 176 -11.13 8.16 -1.77
N PHE A 177 -10.31 7.99 -0.73
CA PHE A 177 -10.56 8.55 0.58
C PHE A 177 -10.43 10.08 0.49
N ARG A 178 -11.54 10.74 0.13
CA ARG A 178 -11.65 12.19 0.19
C ARG A 178 -11.67 12.63 1.65
N LYS A 179 -10.93 13.69 1.94
CA LYS A 179 -10.98 14.48 3.18
C LYS A 179 -12.44 14.89 3.42
N LYS A 180 -13.17 14.13 4.22
CA LYS A 180 -14.49 14.55 4.69
C LYS A 180 -14.25 15.57 5.79
N PHE A 181 -14.94 16.69 5.74
CA PHE A 181 -15.03 17.57 6.90
C PHE A 181 -15.62 16.77 8.05
N ALA A 182 -14.88 16.69 9.15
CA ALA A 182 -15.33 16.08 10.38
C ALA A 182 -15.23 17.15 11.47
N LYS A 183 -16.32 17.27 12.23
CA LYS A 183 -16.37 18.16 13.40
C LYS A 183 -15.34 17.73 14.45
N TYR A 184 -15.09 16.42 14.57
CA TYR A 184 -14.15 15.85 15.54
C TYR A 184 -13.06 15.05 14.82
N HIS A 185 -11.80 15.32 15.15
CA HIS A 185 -10.66 14.51 14.73
C HIS A 185 -10.11 13.75 15.93
N VAL A 186 -10.32 12.43 15.94
CA VAL A 186 -9.82 11.56 17.00
C VAL A 186 -8.36 11.17 16.68
N ILE A 187 -7.44 11.59 17.54
CA ILE A 187 -6.01 11.31 17.46
C ILE A 187 -5.67 10.28 18.52
N LEU A 188 -5.33 9.07 18.08
CA LEU A 188 -4.98 7.96 18.96
C LEU A 188 -3.52 8.05 19.40
N GLY A 189 -3.27 7.57 20.62
CA GLY A 189 -1.96 7.30 21.17
C GLY A 189 -1.10 6.29 20.37
N SER A 190 0.20 6.33 20.59
CA SER A 190 1.18 5.37 20.05
C SER A 190 2.44 5.23 20.92
N GLY A 191 2.36 5.58 22.21
CA GLY A 191 3.46 5.57 23.16
C GLY A 191 4.29 6.85 23.20
N LEU A 192 4.76 7.17 24.41
CA LEU A 192 5.69 8.28 24.68
C LEU A 192 7.16 7.82 24.72
N ILE A 193 8.07 8.70 24.28
CA ILE A 193 9.51 8.53 24.47
C ILE A 193 9.82 8.83 25.94
N ASN A 194 10.47 7.86 26.60
CA ASN A 194 10.84 7.91 28.02
C ASN A 194 9.65 8.25 28.93
N GLY A 195 8.44 7.85 28.53
CA GLY A 195 7.22 8.05 29.33
C GLY A 195 6.73 9.49 29.45
N GLN A 196 7.29 10.43 28.68
CA GLN A 196 6.98 11.86 28.84
C GLN A 196 6.87 12.63 27.52
N HIS A 197 7.69 12.29 26.52
CA HIS A 197 7.82 13.10 25.31
C HIS A 197 7.06 12.49 24.14
N VAL A 198 6.36 13.32 23.38
CA VAL A 198 5.67 12.92 22.15
C VAL A 198 6.71 12.42 21.13
N SER A 199 6.56 11.17 20.68
CA SER A 199 7.44 10.58 19.67
C SER A 199 7.27 11.27 18.30
N PRO A 200 8.26 11.21 17.39
CA PRO A 200 8.10 11.73 16.04
C PRO A 200 6.88 11.17 15.29
N LEU A 201 6.54 9.90 15.53
CA LEU A 201 5.36 9.26 14.95
C LEU A 201 4.07 9.87 15.50
N LEU A 202 3.99 10.07 16.81
CA LEU A 202 2.85 10.69 17.47
C LEU A 202 2.70 12.16 17.06
N ALA A 203 3.80 12.91 16.98
CA ALA A 203 3.83 14.28 16.49
C ALA A 203 3.32 14.40 15.05
N ASN A 204 3.73 13.49 14.16
CA ASN A 204 3.24 13.45 12.78
C ASN A 204 1.73 13.15 12.72
N ARG A 205 1.22 12.31 13.62
CA ARG A 205 -0.21 12.01 13.72
C ARG A 205 -1.02 13.24 14.15
N ILE A 206 -0.52 13.98 15.14
CA ILE A 206 -1.12 15.26 15.58
C ILE A 206 -1.16 16.25 14.42
N ARG A 207 -0.01 16.45 13.74
CA ARG A 207 0.07 17.36 12.57
C ARG A 207 -0.86 16.94 11.43
N ALA A 208 -1.01 15.64 11.19
CA ALA A 208 -1.94 15.14 10.17
C ALA A 208 -3.40 15.43 10.53
N GLY A 209 -3.78 15.28 11.80
CA GLY A 209 -5.10 15.68 12.30
C GLY A 209 -5.34 17.18 12.16
N LEU A 210 -4.31 17.99 12.41
CA LEU A 210 -4.36 19.45 12.29
C LEU A 210 -4.47 19.92 10.84
N ALA A 211 -3.73 19.29 9.92
CA ALA A 211 -3.66 19.68 8.51
C ALA A 211 -5.00 19.54 7.78
N LEU A 212 -5.97 18.84 8.38
CA LEU A 212 -7.32 18.66 7.87
C LEU A 212 -8.37 19.44 8.65
N ALA A 213 -7.99 20.09 9.75
CA ALA A 213 -8.91 20.77 10.65
C ALA A 213 -9.47 22.04 9.98
N SER A 214 -10.78 22.23 10.11
CA SER A 214 -11.43 23.50 9.83
C SER A 214 -11.41 24.39 11.09
N PRO A 215 -11.82 25.67 11.00
CA PRO A 215 -11.99 26.53 12.17
C PRO A 215 -12.92 25.94 13.25
N GLU A 216 -13.83 25.04 12.88
CA GLU A 216 -14.80 24.41 13.78
C GLU A 216 -14.37 23.00 14.26
N THR A 217 -13.25 22.49 13.75
CA THR A 217 -12.78 21.14 14.12
C THR A 217 -12.27 21.12 15.55
N ILE A 218 -12.75 20.14 16.32
CA ILE A 218 -12.29 19.80 17.66
C ILE A 218 -11.36 18.59 17.56
N LEU A 219 -10.18 18.67 18.18
CA LEU A 219 -9.26 17.53 18.29
C LEU A 219 -9.57 16.75 19.56
N VAL A 220 -9.81 15.46 19.42
CA VAL A 220 -10.00 14.54 20.54
C VAL A 220 -8.74 13.68 20.67
N PHE A 221 -7.96 13.92 21.72
CA PHE A 221 -6.76 13.13 22.01
C PHE A 221 -7.15 11.95 22.88
N SER A 222 -6.86 10.72 22.42
CA SER A 222 -7.27 9.49 23.10
C SER A 222 -6.10 8.55 23.32
N GLY A 223 -5.85 8.23 24.58
CA GLY A 223 -4.80 7.33 25.04
C GLY A 223 -4.56 7.49 26.54
N GLY A 224 -4.74 6.40 27.28
CA GLY A 224 -4.48 6.38 28.72
C GLY A 224 -3.00 6.38 29.08
N GLN A 225 -2.73 6.11 30.35
CA GLN A 225 -1.37 6.06 30.90
C GLN A 225 -0.80 4.65 30.81
N GLY A 226 0.30 4.50 30.08
CA GLY A 226 1.12 3.29 30.07
C GLY A 226 1.83 3.07 31.42
N LYS A 227 2.22 1.82 31.69
CA LYS A 227 2.90 1.45 32.95
C LYS A 227 4.20 2.24 33.21
N ASP A 228 4.89 2.61 32.13
CA ASP A 228 6.17 3.32 32.17
C ASP A 228 6.03 4.82 31.86
N GLU A 229 4.81 5.37 31.89
CA GLU A 229 4.51 6.76 31.50
C GLU A 229 4.19 7.63 32.71
N GLN A 230 4.75 8.84 32.75
CA GLN A 230 4.53 9.82 33.85
C GLN A 230 3.21 10.57 33.71
N LEU A 231 2.68 10.65 32.49
CA LEU A 231 1.38 11.21 32.17
C LEU A 231 0.70 10.37 31.09
N SER A 232 -0.61 10.50 30.94
CA SER A 232 -1.33 9.84 29.85
C SER A 232 -0.87 10.36 28.49
N GLU A 233 -0.90 9.48 27.49
CA GLU A 233 -0.57 9.85 26.11
C GLU A 233 -1.48 10.99 25.63
N ALA A 234 -2.77 10.98 26.00
CA ALA A 234 -3.72 12.01 25.62
C ALA A 234 -3.35 13.41 26.13
N LEU A 235 -2.92 13.51 27.39
CA LEU A 235 -2.46 14.78 27.97
C LEU A 235 -1.16 15.25 27.30
N ALA A 236 -0.23 14.33 27.00
CA ALA A 236 1.01 14.67 26.30
C ALA A 236 0.73 15.21 24.89
N MET A 237 -0.23 14.60 24.17
CA MET A 237 -0.65 15.05 22.85
C MET A 237 -1.31 16.44 22.90
N GLN A 238 -2.19 16.68 23.87
CA GLN A 238 -2.84 17.99 24.04
C GLN A 238 -1.82 19.09 24.30
N LYS A 239 -0.92 18.89 25.27
CA LYS A 239 0.17 19.84 25.56
C LYS A 239 1.02 20.12 24.35
N TYR A 240 1.41 19.08 23.61
CA TYR A 240 2.17 19.24 22.37
C TYR A 240 1.42 20.07 21.32
N ALA A 241 0.13 19.82 21.13
CA ALA A 241 -0.68 20.57 20.16
C ALA A 241 -0.81 22.06 20.54
N ILE A 242 -0.95 22.37 21.82
CA ILE A 242 -1.07 23.75 22.30
C ILE A 242 0.30 24.45 22.26
N GLU A 243 1.29 23.89 22.94
CA GLU A 243 2.59 24.54 23.17
C GLU A 243 3.46 24.59 21.91
N GLN A 244 3.46 23.51 21.10
CA GLN A 244 4.38 23.38 19.97
C GLN A 244 3.72 23.73 18.63
N LEU A 245 2.40 23.59 18.51
CA LEU A 245 1.66 23.85 17.27
C LEU A 245 0.71 25.05 17.35
N GLY A 246 0.53 25.65 18.54
CA GLY A 246 -0.33 26.82 18.73
C GLY A 246 -1.82 26.53 18.51
N PHE A 247 -2.26 25.30 18.72
CA PHE A 247 -3.67 24.96 18.57
C PHE A 247 -4.48 25.41 19.80
N PRO A 248 -5.66 26.04 19.64
CA PRO A 248 -6.42 26.57 20.77
C PRO A 248 -6.95 25.47 21.69
N GLU A 249 -6.73 25.65 23.00
CA GLU A 249 -7.09 24.69 24.04
C GLU A 249 -8.60 24.40 24.06
N GLU A 250 -9.43 25.42 23.82
CA GLU A 250 -10.89 25.32 23.79
C GLU A 250 -11.42 24.42 22.66
N ARG A 251 -10.59 24.08 21.68
CA ARG A 251 -10.90 23.14 20.60
C ARG A 251 -10.27 21.77 20.81
N THR A 252 -9.84 21.46 22.03
CA THR A 252 -9.27 20.16 22.37
C THR A 252 -10.15 19.42 23.38
N MET A 253 -10.16 18.10 23.28
CA MET A 253 -10.78 17.18 24.23
C MET A 253 -9.78 16.07 24.55
N VAL A 254 -9.80 15.58 25.79
CA VAL A 254 -8.86 14.56 26.29
C VAL A 254 -9.63 13.35 26.78
N GLU A 255 -9.21 12.18 26.32
CA GLU A 255 -9.64 10.87 26.79
C GLU A 255 -8.41 10.10 27.28
N ASP A 256 -8.29 9.92 28.59
CA ASP A 256 -7.09 9.41 29.27
C ASP A 256 -7.28 8.08 30.01
N GLN A 257 -8.37 7.36 29.75
CA GLN A 257 -8.74 6.14 30.47
C GLN A 257 -8.51 4.86 29.65
N SER A 258 -8.38 4.99 28.34
CA SER A 258 -8.26 3.86 27.43
C SER A 258 -6.94 3.10 27.54
N ARG A 259 -7.02 1.76 27.46
CA ARG A 259 -5.86 0.84 27.47
C ARG A 259 -5.75 0.01 26.20
N THR A 260 -6.81 0.00 25.39
CA THR A 260 -6.87 -0.73 24.13
C THR A 260 -7.36 0.17 23.01
N THR A 261 -6.97 -0.13 21.77
CA THR A 261 -7.47 0.62 20.60
C THR A 261 -9.00 0.61 20.50
N PHE A 262 -9.66 -0.46 20.96
CA PHE A 262 -11.13 -0.51 21.00
C PHE A 262 -11.69 0.47 22.03
N GLU A 263 -11.11 0.53 23.23
CA GLU A 263 -11.48 1.48 24.27
C GLU A 263 -11.25 2.92 23.82
N ASN A 264 -10.12 3.21 23.14
CA ASN A 264 -9.85 4.54 22.59
C ASN A 264 -11.05 5.02 21.74
N LEU A 265 -11.52 4.19 20.82
CA LEU A 265 -12.64 4.51 19.94
C LEU A 265 -13.97 4.61 20.71
N LYS A 266 -14.22 3.68 21.63
CA LYS A 266 -15.44 3.66 22.43
C LYS A 266 -15.54 4.88 23.34
N PHE A 267 -14.50 5.21 24.09
CA PHE A 267 -14.50 6.32 25.03
C PHE A 267 -14.48 7.66 24.29
N SER A 268 -13.73 7.77 23.18
CA SER A 268 -13.83 8.94 22.30
C SER A 268 -15.25 9.15 21.77
N SER A 269 -15.98 8.07 21.44
CA SER A 269 -17.36 8.17 20.97
C SER A 269 -18.36 8.61 22.05
N VAL A 270 -18.04 8.41 23.33
CA VAL A 270 -18.87 8.88 24.45
C VAL A 270 -18.66 10.38 24.70
N LEU A 271 -17.50 10.93 24.31
CA LEU A 271 -17.17 12.35 24.46
C LEU A 271 -17.77 13.26 23.38
N ILE A 272 -18.21 12.72 22.23
CA ILE A 272 -18.61 13.49 21.03
C ILE A 272 -20.06 13.29 20.61
#